data_AF-A0A2U1SXU0-F1
#
_entry.id   AF-A0A2U1SXU0-F1
#
_cell.length_a   1.000
_cell.length_b   1.000
_cell.length_c   1.000
_cell.angle_alpha   90.00
_cell.angle_beta   90.00
_cell.angle_gamma   90.00
#
_symmetry.space_group_name_H-M   'P 1'
#
loop_
_entity.id
_entity.type
_entity.pdbx_description
1 polymer ?
#
loop_
_entity_poly.entity_id
_entity_poly.type
_entity_poly.pdbx_seq_one_letter_code
_entity_poly.pdbx_strand_id
1 'polypeptide(L)' 'MSDHEKSTDSASAQRGGDEGALLSRVRLIEDQPLESRAAAFAHVHDELQTMLEGAEPRDR' A
#
# COMPACT_ATOMS: atom_id res chain seq x y z
N MET A 1 17.67 7.26 25.75
CA MET A 1 17.88 6.83 24.35
C MET A 1 17.14 5.50 24.13
N SER A 2 15.81 5.45 24.24
CA SER A 2 15.10 4.15 24.28
C SER A 2 13.76 4.11 23.52
N ASP A 3 13.17 5.24 23.16
CA ASP A 3 11.86 5.25 22.48
C ASP A 3 11.94 5.33 20.95
N HIS A 4 13.07 5.78 20.40
CA HIS A 4 13.21 6.03 18.95
C HIS A 4 13.59 4.79 18.13
N GLU A 5 14.37 3.86 18.69
CA GLU A 5 14.75 2.61 17.98
C GLU A 5 13.56 1.67 17.75
N LYS A 6 12.61 1.63 18.69
CA LYS A 6 11.44 0.72 18.57
C LYS A 6 10.42 1.20 17.53
N SER A 7 10.33 2.52 17.31
CA SER A 7 9.38 3.12 16.37
C SER A 7 9.78 2.90 14.90
N THR A 8 11.09 2.87 14.60
CA THR A 8 11.57 2.66 13.22
C THR A 8 11.40 1.22 12.76
N ASP A 9 11.67 0.25 13.65
CA ASP A 9 11.56 -1.18 13.37
C ASP A 9 10.12 -1.62 13.05
N SER A 10 9.16 -1.11 13.82
CA SER A 10 7.73 -1.39 13.62
C SER A 10 7.21 -0.81 12.30
N ALA A 11 7.70 0.37 11.88
CA ALA A 11 7.30 1.01 10.63
C ALA A 11 7.85 0.27 9.39
N SER A 12 9.06 -0.31 9.47
CA SER A 12 9.59 -1.18 8.41
C SER A 12 8.84 -2.51 8.31
N ALA A 13 8.48 -3.12 9.44
CA ALA A 13 7.70 -4.36 9.45
C ALA A 13 6.29 -4.14 8.87
N GLN A 14 5.66 -3.01 9.21
CA GLN A 14 4.35 -2.65 8.65
C GLN A 14 4.41 -2.43 7.14
N ARG A 15 5.41 -1.68 6.64
CA ARG A 15 5.61 -1.49 5.19
C ARG A 15 5.81 -2.80 4.43
N GLY A 16 6.57 -3.75 4.99
CA GLY A 16 6.75 -5.06 4.40
C GLY A 16 5.45 -5.89 4.35
N GLY A 17 4.60 -5.77 5.37
CA GLY A 17 3.26 -6.37 5.38
C GLY A 17 2.34 -5.75 4.33
N ASP A 18 2.35 -4.42 4.20
CA ASP A 18 1.53 -3.68 3.24
C ASP A 18 1.94 -4.00 1.78
N GLU A 19 3.24 -4.14 1.50
CA GLU A 19 3.76 -4.55 0.19
C GLU A 19 3.30 -5.97 -0.18
N GLY A 20 3.38 -6.92 0.76
CA GLY A 20 2.91 -8.29 0.54
C GLY A 20 1.41 -8.38 0.26
N ALA A 21 0.60 -7.57 0.97
CA ALA A 21 -0.83 -7.47 0.75
C ALA A 21 -1.17 -6.90 -0.63
N LEU A 22 -0.46 -5.83 -1.06
CA LEU A 22 -0.61 -5.24 -2.38
C LEU A 22 -0.29 -6.24 -3.49
N LEU A 23 0.86 -6.94 -3.39
CA LEU A 23 1.26 -7.95 -4.37
C LEU A 23 0.25 -9.10 -4.47
N SER A 24 -0.31 -9.52 -3.34
CA SER A 24 -1.34 -10.57 -3.30
C SER A 24 -2.61 -10.12 -4.03
N ARG A 25 -3.01 -8.86 -3.84
CA ARG A 25 -4.18 -8.27 -4.52
C ARG A 25 -3.95 -8.11 -6.03
N VAL A 26 -2.76 -7.69 -6.46
CA VAL A 26 -2.40 -7.60 -7.88
C VAL A 26 -2.52 -8.96 -8.56
N ARG A 27 -1.99 -10.03 -7.96
CA ARG A 27 -2.10 -11.39 -8.51
C ARG A 27 -3.56 -11.82 -8.71
N LEU A 28 -4.42 -11.53 -7.73
CA LEU A 28 -5.85 -11.83 -7.85
C LEU A 28 -6.52 -11.07 -9.01
N ILE A 29 -6.05 -9.87 -9.35
CA ILE A 29 -6.55 -9.11 -10.51
C ILE A 29 -6.05 -9.74 -11.82
N GLU A 30 -4.81 -10.22 -11.86
CA GLU A 30 -4.25 -10.87 -13.04
C GLU A 30 -4.97 -12.17 -13.42
N ASP A 31 -5.55 -12.86 -12.43
CA ASP A 31 -6.37 -14.07 -12.63
C ASP A 31 -7.79 -13.76 -13.17
N GLN A 32 -8.19 -12.50 -13.26
CA GLN A 32 -9.51 -12.10 -13.77
C GLN A 32 -9.55 -12.02 -15.31
N PRO A 33 -10.74 -12.13 -15.93
CA PRO A 33 -10.92 -11.90 -17.37
C PRO A 33 -10.39 -10.52 -17.81
N LEU A 34 -9.82 -10.45 -19.00
CA LEU A 34 -9.11 -9.27 -19.50
C LEU A 34 -9.99 -8.00 -19.47
N GLU A 35 -11.27 -8.14 -19.79
CA GLU A 35 -12.27 -7.07 -19.79
C GLU A 35 -12.48 -6.41 -18.41
N SER A 36 -12.17 -7.12 -17.33
CA SER A 36 -12.38 -6.65 -15.95
C SER A 36 -11.11 -6.09 -15.28
N ARG A 37 -9.93 -6.45 -15.81
CA ARG A 37 -8.63 -6.08 -15.22
C ARG A 37 -8.42 -4.57 -15.15
N ALA A 38 -8.78 -3.84 -16.21
CA ALA A 38 -8.55 -2.39 -16.28
C ALA A 38 -9.29 -1.65 -15.15
N ALA A 39 -10.56 -1.99 -14.91
CA ALA A 39 -11.35 -1.40 -13.84
C ALA A 39 -10.80 -1.76 -12.45
N ALA A 40 -10.39 -3.01 -12.25
CA ALA A 40 -9.82 -3.47 -10.99
C ALA A 40 -8.46 -2.80 -10.67
N PHE A 41 -7.60 -2.61 -11.68
CA PHE A 41 -6.34 -1.87 -11.50
C PHE A 41 -6.56 -0.39 -11.25
N ALA A 42 -7.54 0.24 -11.91
CA ALA A 42 -7.88 1.63 -11.64
C ALA A 42 -8.28 1.84 -10.17
N HIS A 43 -9.08 0.92 -9.60
CA HIS A 43 -9.45 0.99 -8.19
C HIS A 43 -8.23 0.89 -7.25
N VAL A 44 -7.29 -0.03 -7.51
CA VAL A 44 -6.06 -0.14 -6.73
C VAL A 44 -5.21 1.12 -6.86
N HIS A 45 -5.11 1.67 -8.06
CA HIS A 45 -4.39 2.92 -8.31
C HIS A 45 -4.99 4.09 -7.52
N ASP A 46 -6.31 4.25 -7.54
CA ASP A 46 -7.01 5.35 -6.84
C ASP A 46 -6.84 5.27 -5.32
N GLU A 47 -6.87 4.05 -4.77
CA GLU A 47 -6.56 3.82 -3.35
C GLU A 47 -5.13 4.22 -3.01
N LEU A 48 -4.14 3.77 -3.80
CA LEU A 48 -2.74 4.11 -3.58
C LEU A 48 -2.49 5.61 -3.72
N GLN A 49 -3.12 6.25 -4.70
CA GLN A 49 -3.07 7.69 -4.89
C GLN A 49 -3.63 8.41 -3.66
N THR A 50 -4.79 8.00 -3.16
CA THR A 50 -5.39 8.56 -1.94
C THR A 50 -4.48 8.38 -0.72
N MET A 51 -3.83 7.22 -0.60
CA MET A 51 -2.88 6.95 0.48
C MET A 51 -1.66 7.86 0.40
N LEU A 52 -1.11 8.09 -0.80
CA LEU A 52 0.05 8.95 -1.01
C LEU A 52 -0.30 10.44 -0.80
N GLU A 53 -1.45 10.88 -1.28
CA GLU A 53 -1.93 12.26 -1.11
C GLU A 53 -2.34 12.54 0.35
N GLY A 54 -2.87 11.53 1.05
CA GLY A 54 -3.15 11.59 2.49
C GLY A 54 -1.90 11.43 3.37
N ALA A 55 -0.78 10.99 2.79
CA ALA A 55 0.50 10.77 3.46
C ALA A 55 1.52 11.88 3.13
N GLU A 56 1.17 13.15 3.36
CA GLU A 56 2.08 14.30 3.43
C GLU A 56 1.57 15.31 4.48
N PRO A 57 2.43 16.02 5.24
CA PRO A 57 2.98 15.53 6.51
C PRO A 57 2.44 16.26 7.76
N ARG A 58 2.58 15.63 8.94
CA ARG A 58 2.55 16.34 10.23
C ARG A 58 3.78 17.26 10.34
N ASP A 59 3.72 18.43 9.71
CA ASP A 59 4.43 19.63 10.15
C ASP A 59 3.80 20.88 9.51
N ARG A 60 3.17 21.72 10.33
CA ARG A 60 2.79 23.11 10.03
C ARG A 60 3.14 23.97 11.23
#